data_AF-A0A559TJL5-F1
#
_entry.id   AF-A0A559TJL5-F1
#
_cell.length_a   1.000
_cell.length_b   1.000
_cell.length_c   1.000
_cell.angle_alpha   90.00
_cell.angle_beta   90.00
_cell.angle_gamma   90.00
#
_symmetry.space_group_name_H-M   'P 1'
#
loop_
_entity.id
_entity.type
_entity.pdbx_description
1 polymer ?
#
loop_
_entity_poly.entity_id
_entity_poly.type
_entity_poly.pdbx_seq_one_letter_code
_entity_poly.pdbx_strand_id
1 'polypeptide(L)'
;MDAVVAALPVAVVYFSGWAYLSSYLGEFGIDATQVEIAFSTVLVYAFIPLQDWKVVAYVMVLAALVYALTLVPEMPAWRKNLLSVVTGFFALGLLFVVSWAAKGDAYQMATYVWNGEKSQTVPVLSPTDQSKPPYPQFKACIDRRQVRQIIGLPEQLFLLCRSPESPCVYGTMFVVGKDGNIIYTANRVRKPENDNENCPK
;
A
#
# COMPACT_ATOMS: atom_id res chain seq x y z
N MET A 1 -11.18 -22.27 20.88
CA MET A 1 -10.62 -22.55 19.54
C MET A 1 -11.42 -21.84 18.47
N ASP A 2 -12.76 -21.87 18.51
CA ASP A 2 -13.62 -21.29 17.48
C ASP A 2 -13.41 -19.79 17.22
N ALA A 3 -13.18 -18.99 18.28
CA ALA A 3 -12.89 -17.57 18.13
C ALA A 3 -11.56 -17.28 17.38
N VAL A 4 -10.55 -18.14 17.55
CA VAL A 4 -9.24 -18.00 16.89
C VAL A 4 -9.37 -18.34 15.41
N VAL A 5 -10.13 -19.39 15.09
CA VAL A 5 -10.39 -19.81 13.70
C VAL A 5 -11.24 -18.76 12.97
N ALA A 6 -12.22 -18.16 13.65
CA ALA A 6 -13.05 -17.09 13.08
C ALA A 6 -12.28 -15.77 12.88
N ALA A 7 -11.27 -15.48 13.69
CA ALA A 7 -10.47 -14.25 13.58
C ALA A 7 -9.38 -14.32 12.50
N LEU A 8 -8.97 -15.52 12.08
CA LEU A 8 -7.85 -15.73 11.17
C LEU A 8 -8.05 -15.06 9.79
N PRO A 9 -9.22 -15.15 9.13
CA PRO A 9 -9.46 -14.44 7.88
C PRO A 9 -9.33 -12.93 8.02
N VAL A 10 -9.87 -12.37 9.11
CA VAL A 10 -9.82 -10.93 9.39
C VAL A 10 -8.37 -10.49 9.62
N ALA A 11 -7.58 -11.28 10.36
CA ALA A 11 -6.17 -11.01 10.59
C ALA A 11 -5.36 -11.03 9.28
N VAL A 12 -5.62 -11.98 8.38
CA VAL A 12 -4.96 -12.03 7.05
C VAL A 12 -5.31 -10.81 6.21
N VAL A 13 -6.60 -10.42 6.16
CA VAL A 13 -7.03 -9.23 5.42
C VAL A 13 -6.38 -7.97 6.00
N TYR A 14 -6.40 -7.80 7.31
CA TYR A 14 -5.77 -6.66 7.96
C TYR A 14 -4.26 -6.61 7.70
N PHE A 15 -3.56 -7.75 7.86
CA PHE A 15 -2.14 -7.88 7.57
C PHE A 15 -1.84 -7.50 6.11
N SER A 16 -2.67 -7.95 5.18
CA SER A 16 -2.53 -7.69 3.76
C SER A 16 -2.58 -6.20 3.43
N GLY A 17 -3.61 -5.50 3.94
CA GLY A 17 -3.74 -4.05 3.75
C GLY A 17 -2.61 -3.27 4.41
N TRP A 18 -2.20 -3.68 5.61
CA TRP A 18 -1.10 -3.02 6.31
C TRP A 18 0.24 -3.22 5.61
N ALA A 19 0.52 -4.44 5.13
CA ALA A 19 1.74 -4.74 4.38
C ALA A 19 1.84 -3.91 3.10
N TYR A 20 0.71 -3.76 2.39
CA TYR A 20 0.63 -2.92 1.20
C TYR A 20 0.89 -1.45 1.54
N LEU A 21 0.15 -0.88 2.49
CA LEU A 21 0.27 0.53 2.85
C LEU A 21 1.64 0.88 3.42
N SER A 22 2.20 0.01 4.27
CA SER A 22 3.54 0.19 4.83
C SER A 22 4.62 0.20 3.75
N SER A 23 4.49 -0.67 2.74
CA SER A 23 5.44 -0.72 1.63
C SER A 23 5.25 0.48 0.70
N TYR A 24 3.99 0.82 0.39
CA TYR A 24 3.63 1.94 -0.49
C TYR A 24 4.09 3.29 0.07
N LEU A 25 3.84 3.55 1.34
CA LEU A 25 4.30 4.78 2.01
C LEU A 25 5.84 4.80 2.14
N GLY A 26 6.45 3.63 2.32
CA GLY A 26 7.90 3.45 2.32
C GLY A 26 8.58 3.96 1.04
N GLU A 27 7.96 3.80 -0.12
CA GLU A 27 8.46 4.32 -1.40
C GLU A 27 8.55 5.85 -1.46
N PHE A 28 7.83 6.55 -0.59
CA PHE A 28 7.89 8.01 -0.43
C PHE A 28 8.69 8.44 0.80
N GLY A 29 9.34 7.50 1.49
CA GLY A 29 10.04 7.75 2.75
C GLY A 29 9.11 8.21 3.87
N ILE A 30 7.85 7.78 3.83
CA ILE A 30 6.85 7.99 4.88
C ILE A 30 6.80 6.72 5.72
N ASP A 31 7.03 6.85 7.01
CA ASP A 31 6.84 5.75 7.95
C ASP A 31 5.34 5.59 8.24
N ALA A 32 4.76 4.46 7.83
CA ALA A 32 3.35 4.18 8.02
C ALA A 32 2.94 4.10 9.50
N THR A 33 3.88 3.88 10.43
CA THR A 33 3.59 3.88 11.88
C THR A 33 3.36 5.28 12.45
N GLN A 34 3.82 6.31 11.73
CA GLN A 34 3.68 7.72 12.13
C GLN A 34 2.44 8.39 11.52
N VAL A 35 1.74 7.68 10.64
CA VAL A 35 0.56 8.17 9.95
C VAL A 35 -0.66 7.48 10.54
N GLU A 36 -1.63 8.27 10.99
CA GLU A 36 -2.90 7.73 11.47
C GLU A 36 -3.73 7.22 10.28
N ILE A 37 -3.65 5.91 10.03
CA ILE A 37 -4.40 5.23 8.99
C ILE A 37 -5.62 4.58 9.64
N ALA A 38 -6.81 5.05 9.26
CA ALA A 38 -8.06 4.45 9.71
C ALA A 38 -8.14 2.97 9.30
N PHE A 39 -8.68 2.13 10.18
CA PHE A 39 -8.87 0.70 9.93
C PHE A 39 -9.64 0.43 8.62
N SER A 40 -10.64 1.25 8.30
CA SER A 40 -11.38 1.18 7.04
C SER A 40 -10.49 1.34 5.82
N THR A 41 -9.51 2.26 5.88
CA THR A 41 -8.54 2.46 4.79
C THR A 41 -7.67 1.22 4.62
N VAL A 42 -7.19 0.63 5.72
CA VAL A 42 -6.43 -0.63 5.68
C VAL A 42 -7.24 -1.73 4.97
N LEU A 43 -8.53 -1.87 5.29
CA LEU A 43 -9.38 -2.87 4.65
C LEU A 43 -9.58 -2.64 3.16
N VAL A 44 -9.76 -1.39 2.71
CA VAL A 44 -9.92 -1.08 1.29
C VAL A 44 -8.65 -1.45 0.51
N TYR A 45 -7.48 -1.13 1.05
CA TYR A 45 -6.20 -1.43 0.41
C TYR A 45 -5.78 -2.89 0.51
N ALA A 46 -6.35 -3.67 1.44
CA ALA A 46 -6.10 -5.11 1.56
C ALA A 46 -6.51 -5.88 0.31
N PHE A 47 -7.54 -5.43 -0.41
CA PHE A 47 -8.02 -6.14 -1.60
C PHE A 47 -7.05 -6.14 -2.77
N ILE A 48 -6.14 -5.16 -2.85
CA ILE A 48 -5.17 -5.05 -3.95
C ILE A 48 -4.27 -6.30 -4.00
N PRO A 49 -3.44 -6.59 -2.97
CA PRO A 49 -2.60 -7.78 -2.97
C PRO A 49 -3.37 -9.09 -2.90
N LEU A 50 -4.58 -9.11 -2.31
CA LEU A 50 -5.40 -10.33 -2.25
C LEU A 50 -5.96 -10.73 -3.63
N GLN A 51 -6.03 -9.80 -4.57
CA GLN A 51 -6.44 -10.06 -5.95
C GLN A 51 -5.30 -10.58 -6.83
N ASP A 52 -4.04 -10.53 -6.38
CA ASP A 52 -2.91 -11.10 -7.12
C ASP A 52 -3.14 -12.60 -7.36
N TRP A 53 -2.96 -13.03 -8.62
CA TRP A 53 -3.28 -14.39 -9.03
C TRP A 53 -2.50 -15.45 -8.25
N LYS A 54 -1.27 -15.14 -7.78
CA LYS A 54 -0.44 -16.06 -7.00
C LYS A 54 -1.00 -16.22 -5.61
N VAL A 55 -1.49 -15.14 -5.00
CA VAL A 55 -2.17 -15.19 -3.70
C VAL A 55 -3.46 -16.00 -3.82
N VAL A 56 -4.28 -15.74 -4.85
CA VAL A 56 -5.51 -16.50 -5.11
C VAL A 56 -5.21 -17.99 -5.31
N ALA A 57 -4.24 -18.34 -6.15
CA ALA A 57 -3.82 -19.72 -6.35
C ALA A 57 -3.35 -20.38 -5.04
N TYR A 58 -2.59 -19.65 -4.22
CA TYR A 58 -2.11 -20.14 -2.94
C TYR A 58 -3.26 -20.40 -1.95
N VAL A 59 -4.23 -19.49 -1.88
CA VAL A 59 -5.44 -19.66 -1.05
C VAL A 59 -6.26 -20.86 -1.52
N MET A 60 -6.38 -21.07 -2.83
CA MET A 60 -7.07 -22.24 -3.39
C MET A 60 -6.38 -23.56 -3.00
N VAL A 61 -5.04 -23.60 -3.05
CA VAL A 61 -4.28 -24.78 -2.59
C VAL A 61 -4.47 -25.01 -1.10
N LEU A 62 -4.41 -23.95 -0.28
CA LEU A 62 -4.65 -24.06 1.16
C LEU A 62 -6.07 -24.57 1.45
N ALA A 63 -7.08 -24.05 0.76
CA ALA A 63 -8.46 -24.50 0.90
C ALA A 63 -8.62 -25.98 0.51
N ALA A 64 -7.95 -26.43 -0.54
CA ALA A 64 -7.94 -27.83 -0.94
C ALA A 64 -7.27 -28.74 0.12
N LEU A 65 -6.16 -28.30 0.73
CA LEU A 65 -5.51 -29.03 1.83
C LEU A 65 -6.40 -29.13 3.06
N VAL A 66 -7.06 -28.03 3.44
CA VAL A 66 -8.03 -28.01 4.55
C VAL A 66 -9.22 -28.92 4.24
N TYR A 67 -9.75 -28.88 3.02
CA TYR A 67 -10.83 -29.76 2.61
C TYR A 67 -10.41 -31.24 2.62
N ALA A 68 -9.20 -31.56 2.16
CA ALA A 68 -8.66 -32.92 2.22
C ALA A 68 -8.57 -33.47 3.66
N LEU A 69 -8.30 -32.62 4.66
CA LEU A 69 -8.34 -33.00 6.08
C LEU A 69 -9.76 -33.39 6.55
N THR A 70 -10.81 -32.85 5.94
CA THR A 70 -12.21 -33.13 6.31
C THR A 70 -12.77 -34.38 5.63
N LEU A 71 -12.23 -34.77 4.48
CA LEU A 71 -12.80 -35.84 3.65
C LEU A 71 -12.49 -37.27 4.12
N VAL A 72 -11.46 -37.48 4.95
CA VAL A 72 -11.00 -38.84 5.26
C VAL A 72 -11.07 -39.14 6.75
N PRO A 73 -12.23 -39.60 7.25
CA PRO A 73 -12.40 -40.00 8.65
C PRO A 73 -11.55 -41.22 9.03
N GLU A 74 -11.15 -42.05 8.06
CA GLU A 74 -10.39 -43.30 8.27
C GLU A 74 -8.91 -43.22 7.85
N MET A 75 -8.31 -42.03 7.84
CA MET A 75 -6.86 -41.94 7.57
C MET A 75 -6.07 -42.44 8.78
N PRO A 76 -5.00 -43.23 8.57
CA PRO A 76 -4.10 -43.59 9.67
C PRO A 76 -3.52 -42.32 10.29
N ALA A 77 -3.44 -42.28 11.62
CA ALA A 77 -3.15 -41.07 12.40
C ALA A 77 -1.87 -40.34 11.95
N TRP A 78 -0.84 -41.07 11.51
CA TRP A 78 0.40 -40.47 10.99
C TRP A 78 0.18 -39.63 9.72
N ARG A 79 -0.71 -40.05 8.81
CA ARG A 79 -1.04 -39.27 7.60
C ARG A 79 -1.82 -38.01 7.94
N LYS A 80 -2.77 -38.11 8.88
CA LYS A 80 -3.55 -36.97 9.35
C LYS A 80 -2.66 -35.94 10.05
N ASN A 81 -1.73 -36.39 10.90
CA ASN A 81 -0.75 -35.52 11.56
C ASN A 81 0.19 -34.86 10.54
N LEU A 82 0.72 -35.62 9.58
CA LEU A 82 1.57 -35.09 8.51
C LEU A 82 0.83 -34.02 7.68
N LEU A 83 -0.41 -34.32 7.26
CA LEU A 83 -1.23 -33.39 6.48
C LEU A 83 -1.57 -32.13 7.29
N SER A 84 -1.84 -32.27 8.59
CA SER A 84 -2.06 -31.13 9.48
C SER A 84 -0.82 -30.24 9.60
N VAL A 85 0.38 -30.83 9.71
CA VAL A 85 1.64 -30.09 9.75
C VAL A 85 1.88 -29.36 8.43
N VAL A 86 1.71 -30.04 7.30
CA VAL A 86 1.83 -29.44 5.95
C VAL A 86 0.84 -28.28 5.79
N THR A 87 -0.41 -28.45 6.21
CA THR A 87 -1.43 -27.41 6.14
C THR A 87 -1.06 -26.21 7.02
N GLY A 88 -0.52 -26.44 8.22
CA GLY A 88 -0.02 -25.38 9.10
C GLY A 88 1.15 -24.60 8.48
N PHE A 89 2.09 -25.29 7.85
CA PHE A 89 3.19 -24.65 7.12
C PHE A 89 2.69 -23.81 5.93
N PHE A 90 1.74 -24.33 5.16
CA PHE A 90 1.10 -23.56 4.09
C PHE A 90 0.35 -22.34 4.63
N ALA A 91 -0.38 -22.48 5.74
CA ALA A 91 -1.08 -21.36 6.35
C ALA A 91 -0.11 -20.24 6.81
N LEU A 92 1.08 -20.59 7.32
CA LEU A 92 2.13 -19.61 7.64
C LEU A 92 2.74 -19.00 6.38
N GLY A 93 2.96 -19.81 5.34
CA GLY A 93 3.47 -19.37 4.04
C GLY A 93 2.57 -18.33 3.36
N LEU A 94 1.25 -18.37 3.62
CA LEU A 94 0.30 -17.38 3.11
C LEU A 94 0.72 -15.94 3.47
N LEU A 95 1.21 -15.71 4.69
CA LEU A 95 1.66 -14.37 5.12
C LEU A 95 2.85 -13.87 4.29
N PHE A 96 3.77 -14.76 3.93
CA PHE A 96 4.91 -14.41 3.08
C PHE A 96 4.48 -14.10 1.65
N VAL A 97 3.59 -14.92 1.08
CA VAL A 97 3.07 -14.71 -0.28
C VAL A 97 2.29 -13.40 -0.37
N VAL A 98 1.42 -13.14 0.61
CA VAL A 98 0.68 -11.87 0.72
C VAL A 98 1.63 -10.69 0.87
N SER A 99 2.66 -10.78 1.73
CA SER A 99 3.65 -9.71 1.89
C SER A 99 4.45 -9.44 0.62
N TRP A 100 4.79 -10.50 -0.12
CA TRP A 100 5.51 -10.39 -1.39
C TRP A 100 4.65 -9.69 -2.46
N ALA A 101 3.38 -10.11 -2.61
CA ALA A 101 2.44 -9.47 -3.52
C ALA A 101 2.21 -8.00 -3.13
N ALA A 102 1.98 -7.73 -1.84
CA ALA A 102 1.79 -6.38 -1.32
C ALA A 102 2.96 -5.44 -1.63
N LYS A 103 4.20 -5.92 -1.55
CA LYS A 103 5.38 -5.13 -1.95
C LYS A 103 5.42 -4.84 -3.44
N GLY A 104 5.12 -5.83 -4.28
CA GLY A 104 5.09 -5.67 -5.74
C GLY A 104 4.03 -4.65 -6.18
N ASP A 105 2.81 -4.80 -5.68
CA ASP A 105 1.70 -3.89 -6.00
C ASP A 105 1.93 -2.48 -5.44
N ALA A 106 2.50 -2.38 -4.25
CA ALA A 106 2.87 -1.11 -3.64
C ALA A 106 3.93 -0.38 -4.48
N TYR A 107 4.97 -1.09 -4.91
CA TYR A 107 5.99 -0.55 -5.79
C TYR A 107 5.38 -0.05 -7.09
N GLN A 108 4.57 -0.88 -7.76
CA GLN A 108 3.93 -0.51 -9.02
C GLN A 108 3.03 0.75 -8.88
N MET A 109 2.22 0.82 -7.82
CA MET A 109 1.39 2.00 -7.55
C MET A 109 2.25 3.23 -7.24
N ALA A 110 3.38 3.07 -6.56
CA ALA A 110 4.29 4.18 -6.29
C ALA A 110 4.94 4.69 -7.58
N THR A 111 5.35 3.78 -8.46
CA THR A 111 5.85 4.09 -9.80
C THR A 111 4.83 4.89 -10.61
N TYR A 112 3.54 4.57 -10.57
CA TYR A 112 2.50 5.39 -11.21
C TYR A 112 2.41 6.83 -10.68
N VAL A 113 2.71 7.04 -9.40
CA VAL A 113 2.75 8.39 -8.81
C VAL A 113 3.97 9.15 -9.32
N TRP A 114 5.15 8.51 -9.29
CA TRP A 114 6.41 9.10 -9.75
C TRP A 114 6.40 9.38 -11.26
N ASN A 115 5.86 8.46 -12.06
CA ASN A 115 5.74 8.61 -13.52
C ASN A 115 4.61 9.58 -13.89
N GLY A 116 3.76 9.97 -12.93
CA GLY A 116 2.68 10.93 -13.15
C GLY A 116 1.47 10.37 -13.88
N GLU A 117 1.35 9.05 -13.95
CA GLU A 117 0.24 8.32 -14.55
C GLU A 117 -0.97 8.25 -13.60
N LYS A 118 -0.75 8.42 -12.29
CA LYS A 118 -1.83 8.53 -11.31
C LYS A 118 -2.63 9.82 -11.50
N SER A 119 -3.88 9.81 -11.02
CA SER A 119 -4.78 10.96 -11.06
C SER A 119 -4.20 12.21 -10.37
N GLN A 120 -4.59 13.36 -10.90
CA GLN A 120 -4.30 14.66 -10.29
C GLN A 120 -5.39 15.00 -9.27
N THR A 121 -4.97 15.38 -8.08
CA THR A 121 -5.86 15.98 -7.08
C THR A 121 -5.44 17.41 -6.82
N VAL A 122 -6.40 18.32 -6.96
CA VAL A 122 -6.25 19.74 -6.64
C VAL A 122 -7.01 19.99 -5.34
N PRO A 123 -6.35 19.98 -4.16
CA PRO A 123 -7.02 20.34 -2.93
C PRO A 123 -7.38 21.83 -2.93
N VAL A 124 -8.50 22.17 -2.30
CA VAL A 124 -8.83 23.56 -2.01
C VAL A 124 -8.06 23.98 -0.77
N LEU A 125 -7.09 24.89 -0.91
CA LEU A 125 -6.32 25.41 0.22
C LEU A 125 -7.06 26.56 0.92
N SER A 126 -6.79 26.69 2.22
CA SER A 126 -7.29 27.80 3.02
C SER A 126 -6.72 29.14 2.55
N PRO A 127 -7.50 30.24 2.56
CA PRO A 127 -7.01 31.58 2.21
C PRO A 127 -5.79 32.01 3.02
N THR A 128 -5.72 31.59 4.29
CA THR A 128 -4.63 31.90 5.23
C THR A 128 -3.30 31.25 4.83
N ASP A 129 -3.35 30.16 4.07
CA ASP A 129 -2.17 29.44 3.65
C ASP A 129 -1.51 30.08 2.42
N GLN A 130 -2.27 30.87 1.66
CA GLN A 130 -1.79 31.55 0.46
C GLN A 130 -0.67 32.57 0.73
N SER A 131 -0.56 33.04 1.97
CA SER A 131 0.50 33.95 2.43
C SER A 131 1.72 33.23 3.02
N LYS A 132 1.69 31.90 3.18
CA LYS A 132 2.78 31.16 3.84
C LYS A 132 3.88 30.74 2.86
N PRO A 133 5.14 30.58 3.32
CA PRO A 133 6.27 30.20 2.48
C PRO A 133 6.14 28.94 1.61
N PRO A 134 5.44 27.85 2.01
CA PRO A 134 5.32 26.66 1.15
C PRO A 134 4.32 26.85 -0.01
N TYR A 135 3.44 27.85 0.07
CA TYR A 135 2.38 28.05 -0.92
C TYR A 135 2.86 28.41 -2.32
N PRO A 136 3.84 29.32 -2.54
CA PRO A 136 4.36 29.61 -3.87
C PRO A 136 4.91 28.36 -4.59
N GLN A 137 5.59 27.48 -3.86
CA GLN A 137 6.11 26.22 -4.41
C GLN A 137 4.96 25.28 -4.79
N PHE A 138 4.00 25.12 -3.87
CA PHE A 138 2.81 24.31 -4.12
C PHE A 138 1.98 24.81 -5.30
N LYS A 139 1.78 26.12 -5.41
CA LYS A 139 1.07 26.76 -6.51
C LYS A 139 1.79 26.51 -7.84
N ALA A 140 3.11 26.69 -7.90
CA ALA A 140 3.89 26.39 -9.09
C ALA A 140 3.76 24.92 -9.54
N CYS A 141 3.67 24.00 -8.59
CA CYS A 141 3.44 22.58 -8.86
C CYS A 141 2.05 22.30 -9.46
N ILE A 142 1.01 22.95 -8.93
CA ILE A 142 -0.37 22.85 -9.46
C ILE A 142 -0.44 23.43 -10.87
N ASP A 143 0.09 24.64 -11.07
CA ASP A 143 0.03 25.35 -12.35
C ASP A 143 0.70 24.54 -13.46
N ARG A 144 1.76 23.79 -13.13
CA ARG A 144 2.46 22.88 -14.04
C ARG A 144 1.85 21.47 -14.14
N ARG A 145 0.74 21.20 -13.43
CA ARG A 145 0.08 19.88 -13.39
C ARG A 145 1.03 18.75 -12.94
N GLN A 146 1.97 19.05 -12.05
CA GLN A 146 2.98 18.12 -11.56
C GLN A 146 2.60 17.44 -10.24
N VAL A 147 1.50 17.86 -9.62
CA VAL A 147 1.00 17.30 -8.37
C VAL A 147 0.29 15.96 -8.62
N ARG A 148 0.60 14.96 -7.80
CA ARG A 148 -0.03 13.64 -7.77
C ARG A 148 -0.39 13.25 -6.35
N GLN A 149 -1.52 12.57 -6.18
CA GLN A 149 -1.93 12.07 -4.87
C GLN A 149 -1.12 10.83 -4.50
N ILE A 150 -0.42 10.88 -3.37
CA ILE A 150 0.13 9.67 -2.74
C ILE A 150 -1.03 8.92 -2.09
N ILE A 151 -1.62 9.50 -1.05
CA ILE A 151 -2.75 8.93 -0.32
C ILE A 151 -3.64 10.04 0.24
N GLY A 152 -4.95 9.79 0.26
CA GLY A 152 -5.91 10.64 0.97
C GLY A 152 -6.41 9.93 2.22
N LEU A 153 -6.26 10.58 3.36
CA LEU A 153 -6.77 10.13 4.65
C LEU A 153 -7.85 11.13 5.11
N PRO A 154 -8.71 10.74 6.06
CA PRO A 154 -9.79 11.61 6.55
C PRO A 154 -9.29 12.98 7.06
N GLU A 155 -8.12 12.99 7.70
CA GLU A 155 -7.57 14.18 8.35
C GLU A 155 -6.53 14.92 7.50
N GLN A 156 -5.97 14.26 6.49
CA GLN A 156 -4.84 14.80 5.73
C GLN A 156 -4.69 14.17 4.34
N LEU A 157 -4.17 14.95 3.40
CA LEU A 157 -3.88 14.56 2.04
C LEU A 157 -2.38 14.64 1.78
N PHE A 158 -1.78 13.52 1.38
CA PHE A 158 -0.38 13.45 0.98
C PHE A 158 -0.27 13.60 -0.53
N LEU A 159 0.49 14.61 -0.95
CA LEU A 159 0.68 14.98 -2.33
C LEU A 159 2.16 14.96 -2.67
N LEU A 160 2.49 14.50 -3.87
CA LEU A 160 3.82 14.60 -4.44
C LEU A 160 3.79 15.62 -5.57
N CYS A 161 4.56 16.69 -5.45
CA CYS A 161 4.95 17.50 -6.58
C CYS A 161 6.23 16.96 -7.19
N ARG A 162 6.17 16.55 -8.46
CA ARG A 162 7.33 16.07 -9.18
C ARG A 162 8.26 17.22 -9.60
N SER A 163 9.56 17.01 -9.54
CA SER A 163 10.55 18.00 -9.98
C SER A 163 10.41 18.28 -11.48
N PRO A 164 10.51 19.54 -11.93
CA PRO A 164 10.50 19.86 -13.36
C PRO A 164 11.75 19.38 -14.10
N GLU A 165 12.88 19.23 -13.41
CA GLU A 165 14.16 18.84 -14.01
C GLU A 165 14.25 17.31 -14.13
N SER A 166 13.69 16.60 -13.16
CA SER A 166 13.89 15.15 -12.95
C SER A 166 12.68 14.52 -12.24
N PRO A 167 11.51 14.46 -12.93
CA PRO A 167 10.20 14.23 -12.31
C PRO A 167 10.02 12.86 -11.64
N CYS A 168 10.78 11.84 -12.06
CA CYS A 168 10.68 10.51 -11.48
C CYS A 168 11.70 10.21 -10.38
N VAL A 169 12.69 11.10 -10.21
CA VAL A 169 13.76 10.89 -9.22
C VAL A 169 13.56 11.82 -8.04
N TYR A 170 13.17 13.07 -8.31
CA TYR A 170 13.03 14.10 -7.28
C TYR A 170 11.61 14.64 -7.24
N GLY A 171 11.13 14.91 -6.04
CA GLY A 171 9.87 15.58 -5.83
C GLY A 171 9.80 16.23 -4.45
N THR A 172 8.86 17.15 -4.28
CA THR A 172 8.53 17.73 -2.99
C THR A 172 7.18 17.19 -2.55
N MET A 173 7.17 16.52 -1.41
CA MET A 173 5.96 16.05 -0.77
C MET A 173 5.32 17.18 0.02
N PHE A 174 4.02 17.34 -0.13
CA PHE A 174 3.18 18.26 0.63
C PHE A 174 2.14 17.45 1.41
N VAL A 175 1.92 17.81 2.66
CA VAL A 175 0.83 17.29 3.47
C VAL A 175 -0.14 18.43 3.73
N VAL A 176 -1.38 18.25 3.29
CA VAL A 176 -2.46 19.23 3.45
C VAL A 176 -3.43 18.67 4.48
N GLY A 177 -3.67 19.41 5.57
CA GLY A 177 -4.65 19.03 6.59
C GLY A 177 -6.09 19.20 6.09
N LYS A 178 -7.06 18.65 6.83
CA LYS A 178 -8.51 18.80 6.53
C LYS A 178 -8.99 20.24 6.49
N ASP A 179 -8.27 21.15 7.15
CA ASP A 179 -8.53 22.59 7.18
C ASP A 179 -7.98 23.32 5.94
N GLY A 180 -7.35 22.59 5.02
CA GLY A 180 -6.77 23.12 3.79
C GLY A 180 -5.43 23.84 4.02
N ASN A 181 -4.78 23.65 5.16
CA ASN A 181 -3.44 24.19 5.43
C ASN A 181 -2.35 23.16 5.07
N ILE A 182 -1.25 23.62 4.49
CA ILE A 182 -0.03 22.83 4.32
C ILE A 182 0.64 22.71 5.69
N ILE A 183 0.59 21.52 6.28
CA ILE A 183 1.13 21.23 7.62
C ILE A 183 2.56 20.71 7.57
N TYR A 184 2.98 20.14 6.45
CA TYR A 184 4.32 19.59 6.29
C TYR A 184 4.79 19.61 4.83
N THR A 185 6.09 19.87 4.64
CA THR A 185 6.76 19.78 3.34
C THR A 185 8.10 19.05 3.48
N ALA A 186 8.43 18.20 2.51
CA ALA A 186 9.71 17.51 2.48
C ALA A 186 10.16 17.19 1.06
N ASN A 187 11.45 17.36 0.78
CA ASN A 187 12.03 16.87 -0.47
C ASN A 187 12.21 15.36 -0.38
N ARG A 188 11.80 14.67 -1.43
CA ARG A 188 11.84 13.21 -1.57
C ARG A 188 12.67 12.84 -2.78
N VAL A 189 13.43 11.77 -2.61
CA VAL A 189 14.26 11.18 -3.66
C VAL A 189 13.81 9.73 -3.81
N ARG A 190 13.36 9.34 -5.01
CA ARG A 190 13.12 7.94 -5.36
C ARG A 190 14.48 7.26 -5.47
N LYS A 191 14.64 6.10 -4.83
CA LYS A 191 15.82 5.26 -5.08
C LYS A 191 15.61 4.60 -6.45
N PRO A 192 16.45 4.87 -7.47
CA PRO A 192 16.30 4.24 -8.77
C PRO A 192 16.66 2.75 -8.64
N GLU A 193 15.72 1.87 -8.94
CA GLU A 193 15.98 0.44 -9.04
C GLU A 193 16.17 0.08 -10.51
N ASN A 194 17.41 0.17 -11.03
CA ASN A 194 17.86 -0.26 -12.37
C ASN A 194 17.02 0.11 -13.60
N ASP A 195 15.95 0.88 -13.44
CA ASP A 195 14.97 1.14 -14.46
C ASP A 195 15.43 2.36 -15.27
N ASN A 196 15.82 2.09 -16.52
CA ASN A 196 15.83 3.06 -17.61
C ASN A 196 14.38 3.44 -17.96
N GLU A 197 13.60 3.90 -16.97
CA GLU A 197 12.22 4.31 -17.13
C GLU A 197 12.20 5.64 -17.90
N ASN A 198 11.66 5.59 -19.12
CA ASN A 198 11.35 6.78 -19.92
C ASN A 198 10.32 7.62 -19.17
N CYS A 199 10.78 8.62 -18.44
CA CYS A 199 9.91 9.53 -17.71
C CYS A 199 9.23 10.52 -18.64
N PRO A 200 7.89 10.52 -18.73
CA PRO A 200 7.17 11.57 -19.44
C PRO A 200 7.36 12.91 -18.70
N LYS A 201 7.79 13.93 -19.45
CA LYS A 201 7.95 15.30 -18.97
C LYS A 201 6.60 15.96 -18.73
#